data_AF-A0A934UDF1-F1
#
_entry.id   AF-A0A934UDF1-F1
#
_cell.length_a   1.000
_cell.length_b   1.000
_cell.length_c   1.000
_cell.angle_alpha   90.00
_cell.angle_beta   90.00
_cell.angle_gamma   90.00
#
_symmetry.space_group_name_H-M   'P 1'
#
loop_
_entity.id
_entity.type
_entity.pdbx_description
1 polymer ?
#
loop_
_entity_poly.entity_id
_entity_poly.type
_entity_poly.pdbx_seq_one_letter_code
_entity_poly.pdbx_strand_id
1 'polypeptide(L)'
;MKKNLTIVKILSLILAGYFMLAACQATSNDSKKDDDKVTTQEVVDHDDHDDHDGLVVVSEIMADGFAHVHGDHDHFEEGKIPGNAKFLDSTLPADDYVFDEKDVVYNLDEGSIIKVNDKFYYYPNDKENTDTILTKEEAMALTEGDDHDEDHDDHDDHHEDHE
;
A
#
# COMPACT_ATOMS: atom_id res chain seq x y z
N MET A 1 -45.29 32.73 26.92
CA MET A 1 -44.65 31.73 26.04
C MET A 1 -44.76 32.19 24.60
N LYS A 2 -43.67 32.66 23.99
CA LYS A 2 -43.49 32.89 22.55
C LYS A 2 -42.00 32.62 22.26
N LYS A 3 -41.71 31.75 21.30
CA LYS A 3 -40.36 31.30 20.91
C LYS A 3 -39.78 32.25 19.85
N ASN A 4 -38.49 32.53 19.90
CA ASN A 4 -37.75 33.07 18.78
C ASN A 4 -36.29 32.60 18.82
N LEU A 5 -36.06 31.65 17.91
CA LEU A 5 -34.81 31.06 17.44
C LEU A 5 -34.07 32.09 16.57
N THR A 6 -32.81 32.40 16.90
CA THR A 6 -31.91 33.11 15.98
C THR A 6 -30.59 32.37 15.90
N ILE A 7 -30.36 31.88 14.69
CA ILE A 7 -29.21 31.15 14.16
C ILE A 7 -27.97 32.05 14.18
N VAL A 8 -26.88 31.60 14.82
CA VAL A 8 -25.55 32.21 14.65
C VAL A 8 -24.75 31.28 13.74
N LYS A 9 -24.72 31.62 12.46
CA LYS A 9 -23.65 31.24 11.53
C LYS A 9 -22.71 32.45 11.38
N ILE A 10 -21.47 32.14 10.99
CA ILE A 10 -20.44 33.00 10.39
C ILE A 10 -19.36 33.50 11.38
N LEU A 11 -18.13 32.99 11.21
CA LEU A 11 -16.91 33.73 10.81
C LEU A 11 -15.73 32.73 10.90
N SER A 12 -15.30 32.11 9.80
CA SER A 12 -14.21 32.55 8.90
C SER A 12 -12.80 32.48 9.51
N LEU A 13 -11.91 31.66 8.94
CA LEU A 13 -10.75 32.13 8.17
C LEU A 13 -9.86 30.96 7.71
N ILE A 14 -9.75 30.87 6.39
CA ILE A 14 -8.72 30.16 5.62
C ILE A 14 -7.39 30.86 5.88
N LEU A 15 -6.32 30.12 6.19
CA LEU A 15 -4.95 30.61 6.07
C LEU A 15 -4.22 29.77 5.03
N ALA A 16 -4.12 30.35 3.83
CA ALA A 16 -3.33 29.80 2.74
C ALA A 16 -1.85 30.18 2.92
N GLY A 17 -0.99 29.17 2.68
CA GLY A 17 0.29 29.28 1.97
C GLY A 17 1.35 30.20 2.52
N TYR A 18 2.41 29.62 3.09
CA TYR A 18 3.76 30.17 2.90
C TYR A 18 4.72 29.06 2.48
N PHE A 19 5.07 29.14 1.19
CA PHE A 19 6.21 28.51 0.55
C PHE A 19 7.48 29.22 1.05
N MET A 20 8.45 28.47 1.58
CA MET A 20 9.82 28.97 1.74
C MET A 20 10.81 27.82 1.45
N LEU A 21 11.46 27.93 0.29
CA LEU A 21 12.60 27.14 -0.12
C LEU A 21 13.85 27.75 0.52
N ALA A 22 14.48 27.01 1.43
CA ALA A 22 15.79 27.37 1.97
C ALA A 22 16.83 26.36 1.46
N ALA A 23 17.64 26.80 0.49
CA ALA A 23 18.88 26.13 0.12
C ALA A 23 20.02 26.68 0.99
N CYS A 24 20.73 25.80 1.70
CA CYS A 24 22.08 26.06 2.20
C CYS A 24 22.92 24.80 2.00
N GLN A 25 24.09 24.98 1.37
CA GLN A 25 25.05 23.92 1.06
C GLN A 25 26.12 23.79 2.16
N ALA A 26 26.70 22.58 2.19
CA ALA A 26 28.06 22.22 2.61
C ALA A 26 28.43 22.28 4.11
N THR A 27 28.85 21.14 4.67
CA THR A 27 30.26 20.73 4.83
C THR A 27 30.36 19.47 5.71
N SER A 28 31.51 18.81 5.61
CA SER A 28 31.82 17.45 6.01
C SER A 28 32.20 17.26 7.50
N ASN A 29 32.12 15.99 7.92
CA ASN A 29 32.94 15.26 8.91
C ASN A 29 32.43 15.09 10.36
N ASP A 30 32.10 13.81 10.63
CA ASP A 30 32.58 12.92 11.69
C ASP A 30 31.97 12.95 13.12
N SER A 31 31.57 11.74 13.53
CA SER A 31 31.40 11.21 14.88
C SER A 31 30.30 11.78 15.80
N LYS A 32 29.27 10.96 16.09
CA LYS A 32 29.11 10.19 17.36
C LYS A 32 27.69 9.60 17.45
N LYS A 33 27.60 8.33 17.89
CA LYS A 33 26.39 7.62 18.31
C LYS A 33 25.56 8.47 19.27
N ASP A 34 24.23 8.41 19.15
CA ASP A 34 23.30 8.14 20.26
C ASP A 34 21.89 7.82 19.69
N ASP A 35 21.21 6.91 20.38
CA ASP A 35 19.96 6.23 20.03
C ASP A 35 18.73 7.17 19.98
N ASP A 36 17.95 7.09 18.89
CA ASP A 36 16.48 7.03 18.83
C ASP A 36 16.05 7.09 17.35
N LYS A 37 15.86 5.94 16.70
CA LYS A 37 15.40 5.90 15.30
C LYS A 37 13.91 5.55 15.27
N VAL A 38 13.08 6.53 15.60
CA VAL A 38 11.79 6.69 14.90
C VAL A 38 12.15 6.81 13.43
N THR A 39 12.05 5.70 12.72
CA THR A 39 12.17 5.68 11.27
C THR A 39 10.84 6.19 10.74
N THR A 40 10.70 7.51 10.66
CA THR A 40 9.90 8.11 9.61
C THR A 40 10.56 7.66 8.32
N GLN A 41 10.04 6.59 7.70
CA GLN A 41 10.45 6.22 6.36
C GLN A 41 10.08 7.41 5.49
N GLU A 42 11.10 8.08 4.94
CA GLU A 42 10.91 9.02 3.85
C GLU A 42 10.08 8.32 2.78
N VAL A 43 8.98 8.97 2.41
CA VAL A 43 8.27 8.75 1.16
C VAL A 43 9.29 8.93 0.04
N VAL A 44 9.89 7.82 -0.36
CA VAL A 44 10.45 7.68 -1.69
C VAL A 44 9.23 7.52 -2.57
N ASP A 45 8.77 8.64 -3.11
CA ASP A 45 7.88 8.67 -4.26
C ASP A 45 8.72 8.17 -5.45
N HIS A 46 8.93 6.85 -5.51
CA HIS A 46 9.18 6.19 -6.78
C HIS A 46 7.81 6.15 -7.45
N ASP A 47 7.68 6.97 -8.49
CA ASP A 47 6.61 6.89 -9.47
C ASP A 47 6.89 5.60 -10.28
N ASP A 48 6.74 4.46 -9.61
CA ASP A 48 6.72 3.13 -10.22
C ASP A 48 5.37 3.07 -10.93
N HIS A 49 5.34 3.53 -12.18
CA HIS A 49 4.29 3.11 -13.08
C HIS A 49 4.39 1.57 -13.17
N ASP A 50 3.54 0.91 -12.38
CA ASP A 50 3.29 -0.53 -12.37
C ASP A 50 3.24 -1.06 -13.79
N ASP A 51 4.23 -1.86 -14.19
CA ASP A 51 4.21 -2.64 -15.44
C ASP A 51 3.30 -3.89 -15.29
N HIS A 52 2.46 -3.97 -14.24
CA HIS A 52 1.38 -4.95 -14.15
C HIS A 52 0.23 -4.52 -15.08
N ASP A 53 0.37 -4.82 -16.37
CA ASP A 53 -0.71 -4.74 -17.36
C ASP A 53 -1.87 -5.75 -17.06
N GLY A 54 -1.67 -6.65 -16.08
CA GLY A 54 -2.60 -7.71 -15.66
C GLY A 54 -3.35 -7.44 -14.35
N LEU A 55 -4.33 -8.29 -14.05
CA LEU A 55 -5.15 -8.20 -12.84
C LEU A 55 -4.41 -8.80 -11.64
N VAL A 56 -4.02 -7.97 -10.68
CA VAL A 56 -3.46 -8.46 -9.40
C VAL A 56 -4.57 -8.65 -8.37
N VAL A 57 -4.68 -9.85 -7.80
CA VAL A 57 -5.60 -10.16 -6.69
C VAL A 57 -4.81 -10.60 -5.45
N VAL A 58 -4.62 -9.69 -4.51
CA VAL A 58 -3.81 -9.90 -3.30
C VAL A 58 -4.47 -10.91 -2.36
N SER A 59 -3.75 -11.98 -2.02
CA SER A 59 -4.17 -13.03 -1.09
C SER A 59 -3.58 -12.87 0.33
N GLU A 60 -2.39 -12.28 0.45
CA GLU A 60 -1.76 -11.96 1.73
C GLU A 60 -0.92 -10.69 1.64
N ILE A 61 -0.85 -9.92 2.74
CA ILE A 61 -0.06 -8.69 2.84
C ILE A 61 1.00 -8.88 3.91
N MET A 62 2.25 -8.56 3.57
CA MET A 62 3.42 -8.70 4.42
C MET A 62 4.14 -7.35 4.57
N ALA A 63 5.18 -7.32 5.41
CA ALA A 63 5.89 -6.07 5.70
C ALA A 63 6.78 -5.58 4.54
N ASP A 64 7.28 -6.52 3.75
CA ASP A 64 8.23 -6.33 2.64
C ASP A 64 7.63 -6.70 1.28
N GLY A 65 6.38 -7.16 1.22
CA GLY A 65 5.77 -7.60 -0.02
C GLY A 65 4.34 -8.06 0.17
N PHE A 66 3.83 -8.77 -0.82
CA PHE A 66 2.48 -9.34 -0.81
C PHE A 66 2.45 -10.64 -1.61
N ALA A 67 1.47 -11.49 -1.30
CA ALA A 67 1.12 -12.63 -2.13
C ALA A 67 -0.14 -12.31 -2.95
N HIS A 68 -0.23 -12.82 -4.17
CA HIS A 68 -1.39 -12.67 -5.04
C HIS A 68 -1.77 -13.99 -5.70
N VAL A 69 -3.05 -14.15 -6.01
CA VAL A 69 -3.60 -15.33 -6.68
C VAL A 69 -3.20 -15.31 -8.16
N HIS A 70 -2.77 -16.46 -8.66
CA HIS A 70 -2.57 -16.75 -10.08
C HIS A 70 -3.18 -18.12 -10.39
N GLY A 71 -4.41 -18.12 -10.91
CA GLY A 71 -5.16 -19.34 -11.16
C GLY A 71 -5.41 -20.14 -9.88
N ASP A 72 -4.72 -21.27 -9.69
CA ASP A 72 -4.92 -22.17 -8.56
C ASP A 72 -3.87 -22.06 -7.43
N HIS A 73 -2.88 -21.18 -7.57
CA HIS A 73 -1.81 -20.97 -6.60
C HIS A 73 -1.59 -19.48 -6.31
N ASP A 74 -0.65 -19.21 -5.38
CA ASP A 74 -0.27 -17.86 -4.97
C ASP A 74 1.19 -17.60 -5.36
N HIS A 75 1.48 -16.40 -5.85
CA HIS A 75 2.82 -15.87 -6.10
C HIS A 75 3.17 -14.80 -5.08
N PHE A 76 4.45 -14.64 -4.76
CA PHE A 76 4.94 -13.59 -3.87
C PHE A 76 5.74 -12.56 -4.66
N GLU A 77 5.45 -11.29 -4.38
CA GLU A 77 6.17 -10.14 -4.94
C GLU A 77 6.69 -9.25 -3.79
N GLU A 78 7.95 -8.86 -3.87
CA GLU A 78 8.57 -7.91 -2.94
C GLU A 78 8.20 -6.48 -3.36
N GLY A 79 7.82 -5.63 -2.40
CA GLY A 79 7.51 -4.22 -2.66
C GLY A 79 6.09 -3.80 -2.29
N LYS A 80 5.65 -2.69 -2.89
CA LYS A 80 4.33 -2.12 -2.64
C LYS A 80 3.29 -2.80 -3.52
N ILE A 81 2.09 -2.91 -2.99
CA ILE A 81 0.92 -3.39 -3.73
C ILE A 81 0.55 -2.39 -4.83
N PRO A 82 0.30 -2.84 -6.07
CA PRO A 82 -0.17 -2.00 -7.18
C PRO A 82 -1.43 -1.21 -6.84
N GLY A 83 -1.53 0.02 -7.37
CA GLY A 83 -2.63 0.94 -7.04
C GLY A 83 -4.02 0.41 -7.42
N ASN A 84 -4.10 -0.36 -8.51
CA ASN A 84 -5.33 -0.93 -9.08
C ASN A 84 -5.65 -2.36 -8.58
N ALA A 85 -4.90 -2.89 -7.61
CA ALA A 85 -5.07 -4.25 -7.14
C ALA A 85 -6.47 -4.53 -6.55
N LYS A 86 -6.91 -5.79 -6.67
CA LYS A 86 -8.03 -6.37 -5.94
C LYS A 86 -7.51 -7.14 -4.73
N PHE A 87 -8.38 -7.44 -3.78
CA PHE A 87 -8.02 -8.03 -2.51
C PHE A 87 -8.96 -9.19 -2.17
N LEU A 88 -8.42 -10.26 -1.61
CA LEU A 88 -9.27 -11.30 -1.04
C LEU A 88 -9.98 -10.79 0.22
N ASP A 89 -11.20 -11.26 0.46
CA ASP A 89 -11.94 -11.04 1.71
C ASP A 89 -11.12 -11.37 2.97
N SER A 90 -10.24 -12.36 2.89
CA SER A 90 -9.33 -12.77 3.96
C SER A 90 -8.25 -11.74 4.33
N THR A 91 -8.02 -10.75 3.48
CA THR A 91 -7.07 -9.65 3.73
C THR A 91 -7.70 -8.48 4.50
N LEU A 92 -9.02 -8.53 4.73
CA LEU A 92 -9.72 -7.53 5.52
C LEU A 92 -9.46 -7.73 7.02
N PRO A 93 -9.45 -6.64 7.82
CA PRO A 93 -9.43 -6.76 9.26
C PRO A 93 -10.74 -7.39 9.77
N ALA A 94 -10.78 -7.71 11.06
CA ALA A 94 -12.03 -8.17 11.67
C ALA A 94 -13.16 -7.12 11.52
N ASP A 95 -14.40 -7.58 11.38
CA ASP A 95 -15.57 -6.71 11.16
C ASP A 95 -15.80 -5.65 12.26
N ASP A 96 -15.31 -5.91 13.47
CA ASP A 96 -15.41 -5.01 14.62
C ASP A 96 -14.25 -4.02 14.74
N TYR A 97 -13.30 -4.06 13.80
CA TYR A 97 -12.21 -3.09 13.72
C TYR A 97 -12.74 -1.67 13.47
N VAL A 98 -12.25 -0.74 14.29
CA VAL A 98 -12.50 0.71 14.15
C VAL A 98 -11.23 1.35 13.63
N PHE A 99 -11.32 1.98 12.47
CA PHE A 99 -10.19 2.66 11.82
C PHE A 99 -9.47 3.64 12.73
N ASP A 100 -8.15 3.51 12.80
CA ASP A 100 -7.23 4.46 13.44
C ASP A 100 -6.16 4.85 12.43
N GLU A 101 -5.98 6.15 12.20
CA GLU A 101 -4.96 6.68 11.30
C GLU A 101 -3.54 6.26 11.72
N LYS A 102 -3.33 5.91 13.00
CA LYS A 102 -2.05 5.38 13.48
C LYS A 102 -1.72 3.98 12.97
N ASP A 103 -2.72 3.22 12.54
CA ASP A 103 -2.51 1.88 11.99
C ASP A 103 -2.16 1.94 10.50
N VAL A 104 -2.36 3.08 9.83
CA VAL A 104 -2.08 3.25 8.40
C VAL A 104 -0.58 3.17 8.14
N VAL A 105 -0.20 2.26 7.25
CA VAL A 105 1.17 2.08 6.76
C VAL A 105 1.37 2.93 5.51
N TYR A 106 0.50 2.75 4.51
CA TYR A 106 0.45 3.58 3.29
C TYR A 106 -0.94 3.54 2.66
N ASN A 107 -1.20 4.45 1.73
CA ASN A 107 -2.47 4.58 1.02
C ASN A 107 -2.39 3.98 -0.40
N LEU A 108 -3.52 3.49 -0.86
CA LEU A 108 -3.80 3.03 -2.23
C LEU A 108 -4.92 3.91 -2.82
N ASP A 109 -5.26 3.70 -4.09
CA ASP A 109 -6.28 4.49 -4.78
C ASP A 109 -7.67 4.32 -4.13
N GLU A 110 -8.04 3.09 -3.78
CA GLU A 110 -9.37 2.74 -3.24
C GLU A 110 -9.35 2.32 -1.75
N GLY A 111 -8.22 2.45 -1.06
CA GLY A 111 -8.12 2.12 0.36
C GLY A 111 -6.77 2.44 0.99
N SER A 112 -6.47 1.79 2.11
CA SER A 112 -5.19 1.88 2.81
C SER A 112 -4.72 0.51 3.26
N ILE A 113 -3.40 0.33 3.31
CA ILE A 113 -2.81 -0.79 4.03
C ILE A 113 -2.61 -0.39 5.48
N ILE A 114 -3.18 -1.18 6.39
CA ILE A 114 -3.11 -0.97 7.83
C ILE A 114 -2.34 -2.10 8.50
N LYS A 115 -1.70 -1.81 9.64
CA LYS A 115 -1.02 -2.79 10.49
C LYS A 115 -1.69 -2.85 11.86
N VAL A 116 -2.27 -3.98 12.20
CA VAL A 116 -2.97 -4.23 13.47
C VAL A 116 -2.37 -5.49 14.11
N ASN A 117 -1.85 -5.36 15.34
CA ASN A 117 -1.23 -6.47 16.08
C ASN A 117 -0.18 -7.25 15.28
N ASP A 118 0.72 -6.53 14.59
CA ASP A 118 1.77 -7.10 13.74
C ASP A 118 1.30 -7.86 12.49
N LYS A 119 0.02 -7.80 12.14
CA LYS A 119 -0.54 -8.29 10.87
C LYS A 119 -1.01 -7.14 9.99
N PHE A 120 -0.85 -7.29 8.68
CA PHE A 120 -1.25 -6.30 7.69
C PHE A 120 -2.61 -6.66 7.07
N TYR A 121 -3.37 -5.62 6.74
CA TYR A 121 -4.71 -5.74 6.19
C TYR A 121 -4.98 -4.63 5.17
N TYR A 122 -5.88 -4.92 4.23
CA TYR A 122 -6.48 -3.90 3.38
C TYR A 122 -7.70 -3.30 4.07
N TYR A 123 -7.81 -1.98 4.07
CA TYR A 123 -8.96 -1.25 4.58
C TYR A 123 -9.54 -0.37 3.46
N PRO A 124 -10.72 -0.68 2.91
CA PRO A 124 -11.32 0.08 1.81
C PRO A 124 -11.80 1.47 2.27
N ASN A 125 -11.66 2.46 1.39
CA ASN A 125 -12.12 3.83 1.64
C ASN A 125 -13.65 3.93 1.75
N ASP A 126 -14.36 3.14 0.92
CA ASP A 126 -15.82 3.00 0.95
C ASP A 126 -16.18 1.55 1.26
N LYS A 127 -16.66 1.29 2.48
CA LYS A 127 -17.03 -0.06 2.92
C LYS A 127 -18.23 -0.65 2.18
N GLU A 128 -19.05 0.19 1.55
CA GLU A 128 -20.20 -0.27 0.76
C GLU A 128 -19.78 -0.61 -0.68
N ASN A 129 -18.60 -0.16 -1.12
CA ASN A 129 -18.04 -0.53 -2.41
C ASN A 129 -17.21 -1.81 -2.28
N THR A 130 -17.73 -2.91 -2.81
CA THR A 130 -17.07 -4.22 -2.78
C THR A 130 -16.30 -4.53 -4.06
N ASP A 131 -16.19 -3.60 -5.02
CA ASP A 131 -15.55 -3.86 -6.31
C ASP A 131 -14.04 -4.15 -6.18
N THR A 132 -13.42 -3.83 -5.04
CA THR A 132 -12.02 -4.18 -4.73
C THR A 132 -11.86 -5.48 -3.95
N ILE A 133 -12.97 -6.10 -3.49
CA ILE A 133 -12.94 -7.29 -2.62
C ILE A 133 -13.51 -8.48 -3.37
N LEU A 134 -12.76 -9.57 -3.41
CA LEU A 134 -13.15 -10.82 -4.06
C LEU A 134 -13.10 -11.98 -3.07
N THR A 135 -13.94 -12.98 -3.29
CA THR A 135 -13.75 -14.29 -2.68
C THR A 135 -12.61 -15.04 -3.36
N LYS A 136 -12.03 -16.04 -2.69
CA LYS A 136 -11.00 -16.88 -3.30
C LYS A 136 -11.47 -17.55 -4.60
N GLU A 137 -12.72 -18.01 -4.68
CA GLU A 137 -13.26 -18.66 -5.88
C GLU A 137 -13.35 -17.67 -7.06
N GLU A 138 -13.80 -16.44 -6.82
CA GLU A 138 -13.85 -15.39 -7.85
C GLU A 138 -12.44 -14.99 -8.31
N ALA A 139 -11.50 -14.86 -7.37
CA ALA A 139 -10.11 -14.55 -7.68
C ALA A 139 -9.46 -15.61 -8.57
N MET A 140 -9.62 -16.89 -8.21
CA MET A 140 -9.11 -18.01 -9.01
C MET A 140 -9.68 -17.97 -10.43
N ALA A 141 -11.01 -17.81 -10.57
CA ALA A 141 -11.67 -17.78 -11.88
C ALA A 141 -11.25 -16.59 -12.76
N LEU A 142 -10.89 -15.45 -12.16
CA LEU A 142 -10.44 -14.26 -12.88
C LEU A 142 -8.97 -14.32 -13.30
N THR A 143 -8.15 -15.10 -12.57
CA THR A 143 -6.70 -15.18 -12.76
C THR A 143 -6.26 -16.47 -13.45
N GLU A 144 -7.15 -17.45 -13.67
CA GLU A 144 -6.88 -18.73 -14.34
C GLU A 144 -6.45 -18.60 -15.82
N GLY A 145 -6.62 -17.41 -16.43
CA GLY A 145 -6.25 -17.16 -17.84
C GLY A 145 -5.17 -16.10 -18.05
N ASP A 146 -4.60 -15.55 -16.97
CA ASP A 146 -3.45 -14.64 -17.05
C ASP A 146 -2.18 -15.49 -17.13
N ASP A 147 -2.00 -16.25 -18.22
CA ASP A 147 -0.77 -17.01 -18.51
C ASP A 147 0.39 -16.04 -18.82
N HIS A 148 0.83 -15.27 -17.84
CA HIS A 148 2.11 -14.59 -17.89
C HIS A 148 3.14 -15.53 -17.29
N ASP A 149 3.66 -16.42 -18.15
CA ASP A 149 4.91 -17.12 -17.88
C ASP A 149 5.97 -16.06 -17.55
N GLU A 150 6.30 -15.89 -16.26
CA GLU A 150 7.55 -15.25 -15.89
C GLU A 150 8.66 -16.14 -16.43
N ASP A 151 9.23 -15.74 -17.58
CA ASP A 151 10.51 -16.24 -18.05
C ASP A 151 11.53 -15.96 -16.93
N HIS A 152 11.70 -16.92 -16.02
CA HIS A 152 12.88 -16.97 -15.18
C HIS A 152 14.06 -17.16 -16.13
N ASP A 153 14.75 -16.05 -16.43
CA ASP A 153 16.09 -16.06 -16.99
C ASP A 153 17.00 -16.81 -16.00
N ASP A 154 17.05 -18.13 -16.13
CA ASP A 154 18.08 -18.98 -15.55
C ASP A 154 19.42 -18.58 -16.17
N HIS A 155 20.04 -17.53 -15.62
CA HIS A 155 21.45 -17.25 -15.78
C HIS A 155 22.26 -18.29 -15.01
N ASP A 156 22.29 -19.52 -15.50
CA ASP A 156 23.30 -20.50 -15.09
C ASP A 156 24.55 -20.34 -15.97
N ASP A 157 25.46 -19.51 -15.46
CA ASP A 157 26.85 -19.41 -15.87
C ASP A 157 27.56 -20.78 -15.73
N HIS A 158 27.46 -21.63 -16.75
CA HIS A 158 28.33 -22.79 -16.86
C HIS A 158 29.65 -22.44 -17.55
N HIS A 159 30.61 -22.11 -16.67
CA HIS A 159 32.05 -22.05 -16.85
C HIS A 159 32.61 -22.97 -17.95
N GLU A 160 33.43 -22.37 -18.83
CA GLU A 160 34.23 -23.04 -19.86
C GLU A 160 35.18 -24.09 -19.27
N ASP A 161 35.09 -25.34 -19.75
CA ASP A 161 36.15 -26.33 -19.62
C ASP A 161 37.31 -25.96 -20.56
N HIS A 162 38.43 -25.54 -19.99
CA HIS A 162 39.71 -25.43 -20.69
C HIS A 162 40.51 -26.73 -20.51
N GLU A 163 40.77 -27.44 -21.61
CA GLU A 163 41.79 -28.50 -21.74
C GLU A 163 43.23 -27.96 -21.65
#